data_AF-A0A926F0S3-F1
#
_entry.id   AF-A0A926F0S3-F1
#
_cell.length_a   1.000
_cell.length_b   1.000
_cell.length_c   1.000
_cell.angle_alpha   90.00
_cell.angle_beta   90.00
_cell.angle_gamma   90.00
#
_symmetry.space_group_name_H-M   'P 1'
#
loop_
_entity.id
_entity.type
_entity.pdbx_description
1 polymer ?
#
loop_
_entity_poly.entity_id
_entity_poly.type
_entity_poly.pdbx_seq_one_letter_code
_entity_poly.pdbx_strand_id
1 'polypeptide(L)'
;MTKLDLEKILLSMFQEDISSKGKNTYMSQLAVISIKSLLPSKEFIGNKIDYKRFEEELKLWKYYRIGESQSLLNILEEIDEEIYFQQRDKSIGSRIIPIIVGNMDYNIIEDEVIRNIIFTTGNIRDLLEWISISKIIHMGMEDRDNIIEELKEYLINLSQIEFLNKYEGLYRVSLSNYPGKFQIDFEREKVSIISLLNGIPINKYKHLLDILNIMDGMKASTFLGKVLYSSFKEIDTDYNLPVFYKNMNNYILRLRKSRIDPSKLIIKEYILPDIFTFEENQVFFHSLLKESKVIKKEASDNKLTSIIQTKTGIYIFRRDPI
;
A
#
# COMPACT_ATOMS: atom_id res chain seq x y z
N MET A 1 -5.16 -26.14 0.60
CA MET A 1 -4.32 -25.04 0.10
C MET A 1 -3.05 -25.02 0.94
N THR A 2 -1.88 -24.80 0.34
CA THR A 2 -0.64 -24.69 1.11
C THR A 2 -0.64 -23.36 1.88
N LYS A 3 -0.29 -23.36 3.16
CA LYS A 3 -0.16 -22.16 3.99
C LYS A 3 0.66 -21.05 3.32
N LEU A 4 0.19 -19.80 3.39
CA LEU A 4 0.99 -18.63 2.98
C LEU A 4 2.10 -18.38 4.01
N ASP A 5 3.33 -18.25 3.53
CA ASP A 5 4.46 -17.85 4.35
C ASP A 5 4.54 -16.33 4.43
N LEU A 6 4.04 -15.81 5.55
CA LEU A 6 4.08 -14.40 5.88
C LEU A 6 5.48 -13.78 5.75
N GLU A 7 6.54 -14.50 6.11
CA GLU A 7 7.90 -13.95 6.11
C GLU A 7 8.42 -13.70 4.68
N LYS A 8 7.80 -14.34 3.69
CA LYS A 8 8.12 -14.25 2.26
C LYS A 8 7.37 -13.14 1.53
N ILE A 9 6.13 -12.81 1.94
CA ILE A 9 5.24 -11.88 1.19
C ILE A 9 5.92 -10.56 0.83
N LEU A 10 6.50 -9.87 1.81
CA LEU A 10 7.10 -8.56 1.56
C LEU A 10 8.39 -8.67 0.73
N LEU A 11 9.19 -9.73 0.94
CA LEU A 11 10.40 -9.98 0.16
C LEU A 11 10.05 -10.27 -1.30
N SER A 12 9.03 -11.10 -1.54
CA SER A 12 8.50 -11.40 -2.86
C SER A 12 8.02 -10.15 -3.59
N MET A 13 7.37 -9.23 -2.87
CA MET A 13 6.95 -7.94 -3.44
C MET A 13 8.12 -7.08 -3.91
N PHE A 14 9.16 -6.94 -3.09
CA PHE A 14 10.36 -6.18 -3.48
C PHE A 14 11.12 -6.86 -4.62
N GLN A 15 11.21 -8.20 -4.59
CA GLN A 15 11.90 -8.98 -5.61
C GLN A 15 11.19 -8.88 -6.96
N GLU A 16 9.86 -9.01 -7.00
CA GLU A 16 9.08 -8.89 -8.25
C GLU A 16 9.18 -7.49 -8.86
N ASP A 17 9.16 -6.44 -8.03
CA ASP A 17 9.30 -5.06 -8.52
C ASP A 17 10.69 -4.81 -9.13
N ILE A 18 11.75 -5.28 -8.45
CA ILE A 18 13.13 -5.08 -8.91
C ILE A 18 13.45 -5.97 -10.12
N SER A 19 13.09 -7.25 -10.09
CA SER A 19 13.43 -8.21 -11.15
C SER A 19 12.74 -7.87 -12.48
N SER A 20 11.47 -7.45 -12.42
CA SER A 20 10.69 -7.14 -13.62
C SER A 20 11.11 -5.84 -14.31
N LYS A 21 11.85 -4.95 -13.62
CA LYS A 21 12.19 -3.60 -14.11
C LYS A 21 13.68 -3.26 -14.07
N GLY A 22 14.53 -4.14 -13.51
CA GLY A 22 15.95 -3.91 -13.28
C GLY A 22 16.29 -2.84 -12.23
N LYS A 23 15.26 -2.25 -11.59
CA LYS A 23 15.36 -1.24 -10.54
C LYS A 23 14.07 -1.22 -9.73
N ASN A 24 14.11 -0.71 -8.50
CA ASN A 24 12.90 -0.46 -7.74
C ASN A 24 12.05 0.64 -8.40
N THR A 25 10.74 0.48 -8.36
CA THR A 25 9.79 1.48 -8.85
C THR A 25 9.01 2.08 -7.69
N TYR A 26 8.03 2.92 -8.02
CA TYR A 26 7.08 3.43 -7.05
C TYR A 26 6.37 2.33 -6.25
N MET A 27 6.26 1.09 -6.75
CA MET A 27 5.65 -0.01 -5.99
C MET A 27 6.43 -0.32 -4.70
N SER A 28 7.73 -0.62 -4.80
CA SER A 28 8.58 -0.82 -3.62
C SER A 28 8.67 0.43 -2.75
N GLN A 29 8.69 1.62 -3.36
CA GLN A 29 8.75 2.89 -2.62
C GLN A 29 7.50 3.09 -1.74
N LEU A 30 6.30 2.83 -2.28
CA LEU A 30 5.04 2.97 -1.54
C LEU A 30 4.89 1.94 -0.43
N ALA A 31 5.41 0.72 -0.64
CA ALA A 31 5.50 -0.25 0.43
C ALA A 31 6.38 0.24 1.58
N VAL A 32 7.56 0.78 1.27
CA VAL A 32 8.46 1.37 2.27
C VAL A 32 7.79 2.54 3.00
N ILE A 33 7.08 3.42 2.28
CA ILE A 33 6.33 4.53 2.88
C ILE A 33 5.26 4.00 3.84
N SER A 34 4.50 2.98 3.43
CA SER A 34 3.46 2.38 4.27
C SER A 34 4.05 1.72 5.52
N ILE A 35 5.17 1.00 5.39
CA ILE A 35 5.92 0.43 6.54
C ILE A 35 6.40 1.51 7.49
N LYS A 36 6.97 2.59 6.95
CA LYS A 36 7.46 3.72 7.73
C LYS A 36 6.33 4.38 8.53
N SER A 37 5.16 4.53 7.91
CA SER A 37 4.00 5.16 8.54
C SER A 37 3.23 4.24 9.48
N LEU A 38 3.51 2.95 9.50
CA LEU A 38 2.87 1.99 10.38
C LEU A 38 3.42 2.13 11.81
N LEU A 39 2.56 2.53 12.75
CA LEU A 39 2.88 2.75 14.15
C LEU A 39 2.09 1.79 15.06
N PRO A 40 2.71 1.20 16.10
CA PRO A 40 1.97 0.44 17.08
C PRO A 40 1.04 1.37 17.88
N SER A 41 -0.19 0.91 18.08
CA SER A 41 -1.17 1.59 18.92
C SER A 41 -0.77 1.51 20.39
N LYS A 42 -1.12 2.54 21.15
CA LYS A 42 -0.98 2.55 22.61
C LYS A 42 -2.21 1.96 23.33
N GLU A 43 -3.33 1.87 22.62
CA GLU A 43 -4.64 1.55 23.21
C GLU A 43 -5.04 0.08 23.01
N PHE A 44 -4.53 -0.57 21.98
CA PHE A 44 -4.83 -1.96 21.64
C PHE A 44 -3.63 -2.64 20.97
N ILE A 45 -3.66 -3.97 20.88
CA ILE A 45 -2.61 -4.76 20.25
C ILE A 45 -2.79 -4.69 18.72
N GLY A 46 -2.04 -3.80 18.08
CA GLY A 46 -1.99 -3.70 16.64
C GLY A 46 -1.28 -2.43 16.18
N ASN A 47 -1.23 -2.25 14.87
CA ASN A 47 -0.53 -1.15 14.23
C ASN A 47 -1.45 -0.41 13.27
N LYS A 48 -1.39 0.92 13.28
CA LYS A 48 -2.16 1.82 12.42
C LYS A 48 -1.25 2.71 11.59
N ILE A 49 -1.74 3.17 10.44
CA ILE A 49 -1.04 4.16 9.65
C ILE A 49 -1.16 5.52 10.35
N ASP A 50 -0.03 6.16 10.63
CA ASP A 50 0.03 7.59 10.88
C ASP A 50 -0.19 8.33 9.56
N TYR A 51 -1.44 8.73 9.30
CA TYR A 51 -1.83 9.38 8.05
C TYR A 51 -1.17 10.75 7.86
N LYS A 52 -0.79 11.45 8.93
CA LYS A 52 0.01 12.67 8.82
C LYS A 52 1.40 12.33 8.28
N ARG A 53 2.06 11.32 8.86
CA ARG A 53 3.36 10.85 8.35
C ARG A 53 3.27 10.36 6.91
N PHE A 54 2.22 9.59 6.62
CA PHE A 54 1.98 9.02 5.31
C PHE A 54 1.80 10.11 4.24
N GLU A 55 1.00 11.14 4.51
CA GLU A 55 0.82 12.28 3.62
C GLU A 55 2.13 13.04 3.37
N GLU A 56 2.92 13.31 4.42
CA GLU A 56 4.21 14.00 4.27
C GLU A 56 5.25 13.16 3.50
N GLU A 57 5.29 11.83 3.70
CA GLU A 57 6.14 10.94 2.90
C GLU A 57 5.70 10.90 1.42
N LEU A 58 4.38 10.98 1.14
CA LEU A 58 3.87 11.04 -0.24
C LEU A 58 4.22 12.38 -0.93
N LYS A 59 4.10 13.51 -0.21
CA LYS A 59 4.55 14.82 -0.71
C LYS A 59 6.03 14.80 -1.10
N LEU A 60 6.87 14.19 -0.27
CA LEU A 60 8.28 14.01 -0.58
C LEU A 60 8.50 13.03 -1.73
N TRP A 61 7.74 11.93 -1.78
CA TRP A 61 7.78 10.91 -2.82
C TRP A 61 7.52 11.46 -4.21
N LYS A 62 6.64 12.46 -4.35
CA LYS A 62 6.42 13.17 -5.62
C LYS A 62 7.73 13.55 -6.31
N TYR A 63 8.75 13.94 -5.56
CA TYR A 63 10.01 14.43 -6.14
C TYR A 63 11.03 13.33 -6.49
N TYR A 64 10.95 12.12 -5.93
CA TYR A 64 11.91 11.03 -6.20
C TYR A 64 11.29 9.77 -6.81
N ARG A 65 9.97 9.79 -7.09
CA ARG A 65 9.24 8.64 -7.63
C ARG A 65 9.84 8.12 -8.93
N ILE A 66 9.80 6.79 -9.10
CA ILE A 66 10.18 6.11 -10.34
C ILE A 66 8.92 5.47 -10.91
N GLY A 67 8.31 6.13 -11.90
CA GLY A 67 7.02 5.77 -12.48
C GLY A 67 5.90 6.73 -12.05
N GLU A 68 4.68 6.45 -12.49
CA GLU A 68 3.53 7.32 -12.28
C GLU A 68 2.34 6.55 -11.71
N SER A 69 1.63 7.19 -10.80
CA SER A 69 0.33 6.75 -10.28
C SER A 69 -0.58 7.96 -10.22
N GLN A 70 -1.53 8.04 -11.16
CA GLN A 70 -2.43 9.17 -11.26
C GLN A 70 -3.25 9.35 -9.98
N SER A 71 -3.78 8.27 -9.41
CA SER A 71 -4.56 8.30 -8.16
C SER A 71 -3.75 8.89 -6.99
N LEU A 72 -2.46 8.58 -6.90
CA LEU A 72 -1.59 9.13 -5.86
C LEU A 72 -1.17 10.57 -6.12
N LEU A 73 -0.97 10.97 -7.37
CA LEU A 73 -0.67 12.36 -7.69
C LEU A 73 -1.90 13.25 -7.46
N ASN A 74 -3.09 12.73 -7.76
CA ASN A 74 -4.37 13.41 -7.58
C ASN A 74 -4.59 13.89 -6.14
N ILE A 75 -4.21 13.09 -5.15
CA ILE A 75 -4.39 13.46 -3.73
C ILE A 75 -3.30 14.39 -3.18
N LEU A 76 -2.23 14.64 -3.95
CA LEU A 76 -1.13 15.53 -3.58
C LEU A 76 -1.26 16.93 -4.19
N GLU A 77 -2.23 17.12 -5.07
CA GLU A 77 -2.53 18.37 -5.77
C GLU A 77 -3.99 18.77 -5.50
N GLU A 78 -4.59 19.54 -6.40
CA GLU A 78 -6.04 19.74 -6.39
C GLU A 78 -6.72 18.44 -6.83
N ILE A 79 -7.63 17.92 -6.00
CA ILE A 79 -8.22 16.60 -6.22
C ILE A 79 -9.25 16.68 -7.34
N ASP A 80 -8.97 16.01 -8.45
CA ASP A 80 -9.94 15.71 -9.49
C ASP A 80 -10.88 14.59 -8.99
N GLU A 81 -12.17 14.91 -8.92
CA GLU A 81 -13.21 14.03 -8.39
C GLU A 81 -13.47 12.82 -9.29
N GLU A 82 -13.35 12.99 -10.61
CA GLU A 82 -13.53 11.91 -11.57
C GLU A 82 -12.40 10.90 -11.44
N ILE A 83 -11.16 11.38 -11.33
CA ILE A 83 -9.99 10.53 -11.04
C ILE A 83 -10.19 9.81 -9.71
N TYR A 84 -10.62 10.52 -8.66
CA TYR A 84 -10.77 9.94 -7.34
C TYR A 84 -11.84 8.82 -7.29
N PHE A 85 -13.02 9.04 -7.89
CA PHE A 85 -14.12 8.06 -7.83
C PHE A 85 -14.09 6.99 -8.92
N GLN A 86 -13.61 7.31 -10.13
CA GLN A 86 -13.74 6.41 -11.27
C GLN A 86 -12.45 5.71 -11.68
N GLN A 87 -11.28 6.33 -11.46
CA GLN A 87 -10.02 5.74 -11.88
C GLN A 87 -9.56 4.62 -10.94
N ARG A 88 -9.07 3.52 -11.54
CA ARG A 88 -8.50 2.39 -10.80
C ARG A 88 -7.08 2.69 -10.31
N ASP A 89 -6.82 2.50 -9.02
CA ASP A 89 -5.50 2.65 -8.42
C ASP A 89 -4.72 1.31 -8.45
N LYS A 90 -3.74 1.24 -9.35
CA LYS A 90 -2.89 0.05 -9.52
C LYS A 90 -1.92 -0.18 -8.36
N SER A 91 -1.72 0.82 -7.50
CA SER A 91 -0.70 0.83 -6.46
C SER A 91 -1.17 0.34 -5.09
N ILE A 92 -2.48 0.08 -4.93
CA ILE A 92 -3.10 -0.29 -3.64
C ILE A 92 -2.37 -1.46 -2.98
N GLY A 93 -2.10 -2.54 -3.72
CA GLY A 93 -1.42 -3.74 -3.20
C GLY A 93 -0.12 -3.43 -2.48
N SER A 94 0.69 -2.53 -3.04
CA SER A 94 1.97 -2.12 -2.46
C SER A 94 1.81 -1.40 -1.11
N ARG A 95 0.68 -0.73 -0.88
CA ARG A 95 0.40 -0.02 0.37
C ARG A 95 -0.26 -0.92 1.41
N ILE A 96 -1.17 -1.78 0.99
CA ILE A 96 -1.96 -2.61 1.92
C ILE A 96 -1.23 -3.87 2.37
N ILE A 97 -0.32 -4.44 1.57
CA ILE A 97 0.46 -5.61 1.97
C ILE A 97 1.20 -5.34 3.30
N PRO A 98 1.92 -4.21 3.45
CA PRO A 98 2.48 -3.84 4.75
C PRO A 98 1.48 -3.81 5.90
N ILE A 99 0.26 -3.31 5.68
CA ILE A 99 -0.79 -3.25 6.72
C ILE A 99 -1.20 -4.67 7.15
N ILE A 100 -1.42 -5.56 6.18
CA ILE A 100 -1.82 -6.96 6.41
C ILE A 100 -0.71 -7.72 7.13
N VAL A 101 0.53 -7.60 6.65
CA VAL A 101 1.70 -8.29 7.23
C VAL A 101 1.99 -7.78 8.65
N GLY A 102 1.82 -6.48 8.87
CA GLY A 102 2.08 -5.82 10.16
C GLY A 102 1.04 -6.08 11.24
N ASN A 103 -0.11 -6.71 10.95
CA ASN A 103 -1.21 -6.85 11.90
C ASN A 103 -1.73 -8.29 12.03
N MET A 104 -2.03 -8.72 13.26
CA MET A 104 -2.59 -10.05 13.54
C MET A 104 -4.13 -10.05 13.48
N ASP A 105 -4.78 -9.07 14.08
CA ASP A 105 -6.24 -8.98 14.13
C ASP A 105 -6.82 -8.44 12.81
N TYR A 106 -7.73 -9.21 12.20
CA TYR A 106 -8.37 -8.83 10.95
C TYR A 106 -9.21 -7.56 11.06
N ASN A 107 -9.82 -7.26 12.21
CA ASN A 107 -10.61 -6.03 12.38
C ASN A 107 -9.73 -4.78 12.23
N ILE A 108 -8.47 -4.87 12.69
CA ILE A 108 -7.48 -3.81 12.53
C ILE A 108 -6.99 -3.74 11.09
N ILE A 109 -6.75 -4.90 10.46
CA ILE A 109 -6.37 -4.99 9.05
C ILE A 109 -7.45 -4.33 8.18
N GLU A 110 -8.70 -4.75 8.35
CA GLU A 110 -9.84 -4.26 7.59
C GLU A 110 -10.01 -2.74 7.74
N ASP A 111 -10.02 -2.23 8.98
CA ASP A 111 -10.15 -0.79 9.25
C ASP A 111 -9.05 0.02 8.55
N GLU A 112 -7.78 -0.42 8.67
CA GLU A 112 -6.65 0.30 8.07
C GLU A 112 -6.54 0.13 6.56
N VAL A 113 -6.93 -1.04 6.01
CA VAL A 113 -7.02 -1.25 4.55
C VAL A 113 -8.06 -0.34 3.94
N ILE A 114 -9.26 -0.26 4.53
CA ILE A 114 -10.34 0.62 4.06
C ILE A 114 -9.88 2.08 4.13
N ARG A 115 -9.36 2.53 5.28
CA ARG A 115 -8.80 3.88 5.45
C ARG A 115 -7.73 4.19 4.42
N ASN A 116 -6.83 3.25 4.10
CA ASN A 116 -5.74 3.49 3.16
C ASN A 116 -6.23 3.60 1.71
N ILE A 117 -7.24 2.80 1.34
CA ILE A 117 -7.85 2.86 0.02
C ILE A 117 -8.56 4.21 -0.15
N ILE A 118 -9.50 4.55 0.75
CA ILE A 118 -10.29 5.79 0.67
C ILE A 118 -9.41 7.04 0.80
N PHE A 119 -8.24 6.96 1.44
CA PHE A 119 -7.29 8.07 1.46
C PHE A 119 -6.78 8.45 0.05
N THR A 120 -6.81 7.52 -0.90
CA THR A 120 -6.19 7.69 -2.24
C THR A 120 -7.16 7.52 -3.41
N THR A 121 -8.27 6.81 -3.22
CA THR A 121 -9.31 6.60 -4.23
C THR A 121 -10.65 6.29 -3.57
N GLY A 122 -11.72 6.87 -4.09
CA GLY A 122 -13.10 6.55 -3.75
C GLY A 122 -13.71 5.46 -4.64
N ASN A 123 -12.92 4.77 -5.46
CA ASN A 123 -13.42 3.76 -6.39
C ASN A 123 -13.95 2.53 -5.64
N ILE A 124 -15.28 2.34 -5.69
CA ILE A 124 -15.98 1.23 -5.01
C ILE A 124 -15.45 -0.14 -5.45
N ARG A 125 -15.05 -0.28 -6.72
CA ARG A 125 -14.54 -1.55 -7.24
C ARG A 125 -13.18 -1.89 -6.63
N ASP A 126 -12.25 -0.93 -6.57
CA ASP A 126 -10.98 -1.11 -5.86
C ASP A 126 -11.22 -1.42 -4.39
N LEU A 127 -12.08 -0.66 -3.73
CA LEU A 127 -12.41 -0.85 -2.33
C LEU A 127 -12.84 -2.30 -2.03
N LEU A 128 -13.88 -2.79 -2.70
CA LEU A 128 -14.41 -4.13 -2.42
C LEU A 128 -13.47 -5.26 -2.90
N GLU A 129 -12.76 -5.06 -4.01
CA GLU A 129 -11.76 -6.03 -4.48
C GLU A 129 -10.63 -6.19 -3.46
N TRP A 130 -10.09 -5.09 -2.95
CA TRP A 130 -8.94 -5.11 -2.05
C TRP A 130 -9.30 -5.46 -0.60
N ILE A 131 -10.52 -5.15 -0.16
CA ILE A 131 -11.06 -5.72 1.09
C ILE A 131 -11.08 -7.26 0.99
N SER A 132 -11.64 -7.80 -0.10
CA SER A 132 -11.74 -9.25 -0.33
C SER A 132 -10.36 -9.91 -0.37
N ILE A 133 -9.42 -9.30 -1.09
CA ILE A 133 -8.03 -9.76 -1.17
C ILE A 133 -7.37 -9.75 0.22
N SER A 134 -7.57 -8.70 1.01
CA SER A 134 -6.97 -8.62 2.35
C SER A 134 -7.47 -9.73 3.26
N LYS A 135 -8.78 -10.08 3.17
CA LYS A 135 -9.36 -11.23 3.86
C LYS A 135 -8.74 -12.55 3.42
N ILE A 136 -8.59 -12.78 2.11
CA ILE A 136 -7.96 -14.01 1.58
C ILE A 136 -6.53 -14.16 2.10
N ILE A 137 -5.73 -13.09 2.00
CA ILE A 137 -4.33 -13.12 2.48
C ILE A 137 -4.29 -13.42 3.97
N HIS A 138 -5.16 -12.78 4.77
CA HIS A 138 -5.26 -13.05 6.20
C HIS A 138 -5.61 -14.50 6.52
N MET A 139 -6.65 -15.05 5.91
CA MET A 139 -7.05 -16.45 6.12
C MET A 139 -5.98 -17.45 5.65
N GLY A 140 -5.30 -17.15 4.54
CA GLY A 140 -4.19 -17.97 4.04
C GLY A 140 -2.95 -17.95 4.94
N MET A 141 -2.69 -16.86 5.67
CA MET A 141 -1.65 -16.82 6.70
C MET A 141 -2.02 -17.64 7.94
N GLU A 142 -3.30 -17.66 8.29
CA GLU A 142 -3.86 -18.45 9.39
C GLU A 142 -4.02 -19.94 9.08
N ASP A 143 -3.79 -20.34 7.83
CA ASP A 143 -3.94 -21.73 7.35
C ASP A 143 -5.39 -22.22 7.49
N ARG A 144 -6.36 -21.34 7.22
CA ARG A 144 -7.78 -21.70 7.23
C ARG A 144 -8.16 -22.49 5.97
N ASP A 145 -8.99 -23.50 6.17
CA ASP A 145 -9.70 -24.18 5.08
C ASP A 145 -10.93 -23.35 4.64
N ASN A 146 -11.57 -23.71 3.53
CA ASN A 146 -12.83 -23.11 3.07
C ASN A 146 -12.83 -21.57 2.89
N ILE A 147 -11.67 -20.98 2.56
CA ILE A 147 -11.47 -19.53 2.34
C ILE A 147 -12.56 -18.89 1.47
N ILE A 148 -13.03 -19.58 0.44
CA ILE A 148 -14.05 -19.07 -0.49
C ILE A 148 -15.41 -18.93 0.20
N GLU A 149 -15.83 -19.91 1.00
CA GLU A 149 -17.12 -19.86 1.70
C GLU A 149 -17.08 -18.83 2.84
N GLU A 150 -16.00 -18.77 3.62
CA GLU A 150 -15.83 -17.73 4.65
C GLU A 150 -15.83 -16.31 4.03
N LEU A 151 -15.22 -16.13 2.84
CA LEU A 151 -15.25 -14.85 2.14
C LEU A 151 -16.66 -14.50 1.63
N LYS A 152 -17.43 -15.47 1.15
CA LYS A 152 -18.83 -15.25 0.73
C LYS A 152 -19.67 -14.82 1.93
N GLU A 153 -19.59 -15.53 3.05
CA GLU A 153 -20.31 -15.18 4.28
C GLU A 153 -19.94 -13.77 4.75
N TYR A 154 -18.65 -13.44 4.73
CA TYR A 154 -18.18 -12.09 5.06
C TYR A 154 -18.80 -11.02 4.15
N LEU A 155 -18.81 -11.22 2.82
CA LEU A 155 -19.37 -10.25 1.87
C LEU A 155 -20.89 -10.13 1.98
N ILE A 156 -21.60 -11.22 2.30
CA ILE A 156 -23.05 -11.19 2.55
C ILE A 156 -23.36 -10.33 3.78
N ASN A 157 -22.55 -10.45 4.83
CA ASN A 157 -22.71 -9.71 6.08
C ASN A 157 -22.14 -8.29 6.03
N LEU A 158 -21.41 -7.91 4.98
CA LEU A 158 -20.89 -6.56 4.81
C LEU A 158 -22.04 -5.57 4.54
N SER A 159 -22.40 -4.81 5.58
CA SER A 159 -23.46 -3.80 5.54
C SER A 159 -22.96 -2.48 4.98
N GLN A 160 -23.58 -2.02 3.88
CA GLN A 160 -23.30 -0.72 3.27
C GLN A 160 -23.62 0.46 4.21
N ILE A 161 -24.64 0.32 5.06
CA ILE A 161 -25.03 1.36 6.02
C ILE A 161 -23.97 1.49 7.12
N GLU A 162 -23.54 0.37 7.69
CA GLU A 162 -22.49 0.37 8.72
C GLU A 162 -21.16 0.85 8.15
N PHE A 163 -20.86 0.47 6.90
CA PHE A 163 -19.70 0.97 6.17
C PHE A 163 -19.72 2.51 6.06
N LEU A 164 -20.81 3.10 5.58
CA LEU A 164 -20.90 4.57 5.46
C LEU A 164 -20.83 5.26 6.83
N ASN A 165 -21.58 4.77 7.82
CA ASN A 165 -21.55 5.32 9.18
C ASN A 165 -20.14 5.40 9.76
N LYS A 166 -19.27 4.45 9.40
CA LYS A 166 -17.91 4.37 9.91
C LYS A 166 -16.89 5.15 9.06
N TYR A 167 -17.04 5.18 7.74
CA TYR A 167 -15.97 5.63 6.84
C TYR A 167 -16.31 6.84 5.96
N GLU A 168 -17.58 7.27 5.87
CA GLU A 168 -17.98 8.38 4.99
C GLU A 168 -17.17 9.66 5.24
N GLY A 169 -16.98 10.03 6.52
CA GLY A 169 -16.22 11.22 6.91
C GLY A 169 -14.71 11.14 6.64
N LEU A 170 -14.20 10.03 6.12
CA LEU A 170 -12.78 9.83 5.81
C LEU A 170 -12.48 9.93 4.31
N TYR A 171 -13.50 10.05 3.46
CA TYR A 171 -13.31 10.30 2.04
C TYR A 171 -12.67 11.67 1.80
N ARG A 172 -11.75 11.75 0.83
CA ARG A 172 -11.11 13.02 0.45
C ARG A 172 -11.99 13.90 -0.47
N VAL A 173 -13.02 13.31 -1.06
CA VAL A 173 -14.04 13.98 -1.87
C VAL A 173 -15.42 13.60 -1.33
N SER A 174 -16.33 14.57 -1.26
CA SER A 174 -17.69 14.35 -0.78
C SER A 174 -18.41 13.28 -1.60
N LEU A 175 -19.08 12.34 -0.94
CA LEU A 175 -19.91 11.33 -1.62
C LEU A 175 -21.09 11.94 -2.39
N SER A 176 -21.49 13.18 -2.08
CA SER A 176 -22.46 13.92 -2.89
C SER A 176 -22.01 14.15 -4.34
N ASN A 177 -20.70 14.15 -4.56
CA ASN A 177 -20.08 14.39 -5.87
C ASN A 177 -19.80 13.07 -6.60
N TYR A 178 -20.17 11.94 -6.00
CA TYR A 178 -20.06 10.65 -6.66
C TYR A 178 -20.97 10.64 -7.92
N PRO A 179 -20.45 10.26 -9.09
CA PRO A 179 -21.14 10.42 -10.38
C PRO A 179 -22.38 9.52 -10.56
N GLY A 180 -22.57 8.53 -9.68
CA GLY A 180 -23.67 7.57 -9.72
C GLY A 180 -24.48 7.55 -8.43
N LYS A 181 -25.05 6.39 -8.11
CA LYS A 181 -25.72 6.16 -6.83
C LYS A 181 -24.85 5.26 -5.97
N PHE A 182 -24.03 5.86 -5.11
CA PHE A 182 -23.01 5.14 -4.32
C PHE A 182 -23.56 3.87 -3.66
N GLN A 183 -24.71 3.97 -2.98
CA GLN A 183 -25.33 2.85 -2.28
C GLN A 183 -25.70 1.68 -3.21
N ILE A 184 -26.23 2.00 -4.40
CA ILE A 184 -26.61 1.00 -5.40
C ILE A 184 -25.36 0.38 -6.03
N ASP A 185 -24.36 1.19 -6.35
CA ASP A 185 -23.12 0.71 -6.96
C ASP A 185 -22.30 -0.15 -5.98
N PHE A 186 -22.31 0.19 -4.69
CA PHE A 186 -21.71 -0.63 -3.63
C PHE A 186 -22.32 -2.03 -3.59
N GLU A 187 -23.63 -2.13 -3.52
CA GLU A 187 -24.32 -3.43 -3.50
C GLU A 187 -24.15 -4.19 -4.81
N ARG A 188 -24.16 -3.51 -5.96
CA ARG A 188 -23.93 -4.13 -7.28
C ARG A 188 -22.52 -4.72 -7.38
N GLU A 189 -21.50 -3.98 -6.95
CA GLU A 189 -20.12 -4.46 -6.95
C GLU A 189 -19.95 -5.61 -5.94
N LYS A 190 -20.57 -5.55 -4.76
CA LYS A 190 -20.59 -6.64 -3.77
C LYS A 190 -21.17 -7.94 -4.34
N VAL A 191 -22.37 -7.87 -4.94
CA VAL A 191 -23.03 -9.01 -5.60
C VAL A 191 -22.17 -9.58 -6.72
N SER A 192 -21.45 -8.73 -7.45
CA SER A 192 -20.57 -9.19 -8.52
C SER A 192 -19.36 -9.97 -7.99
N ILE A 193 -18.77 -9.58 -6.86
CA ILE A 193 -17.69 -10.36 -6.24
C ILE A 193 -18.24 -11.71 -5.77
N ILE A 194 -19.41 -11.74 -5.11
CA ILE A 194 -20.06 -12.98 -4.68
C ILE A 194 -20.32 -13.89 -5.89
N SER A 195 -20.75 -13.32 -7.01
CA SER A 195 -20.98 -14.06 -8.26
C SER A 195 -19.68 -14.67 -8.80
N LEU A 196 -18.57 -13.92 -8.77
CA LEU A 196 -17.24 -14.41 -9.12
C LEU A 196 -16.84 -15.60 -8.22
N LEU A 197 -17.05 -15.50 -6.91
CA LEU A 197 -16.76 -16.56 -5.95
C LEU A 197 -17.66 -17.81 -6.13
N ASN A 198 -18.79 -17.67 -6.83
CA ASN A 198 -19.65 -18.78 -7.24
C ASN A 198 -19.29 -19.34 -8.63
N GLY A 199 -18.14 -18.97 -9.18
CA GLY A 199 -17.64 -19.48 -10.46
C GLY A 199 -18.22 -18.79 -11.70
N ILE A 200 -18.96 -17.68 -11.53
CA ILE A 200 -19.44 -16.91 -12.68
C ILE A 200 -18.29 -16.06 -13.23
N PRO A 201 -17.93 -16.19 -14.52
CA PRO A 201 -16.77 -15.50 -15.08
C PRO A 201 -17.00 -13.98 -15.11
N ILE A 202 -16.22 -13.24 -14.32
CA ILE A 202 -16.30 -11.78 -14.21
C ILE A 202 -14.88 -11.19 -14.34
N ASN A 203 -14.61 -10.56 -15.48
CA ASN A 203 -13.27 -10.07 -15.84
C ASN A 203 -12.91 -8.69 -15.25
N LYS A 204 -13.72 -8.15 -14.33
CA LYS A 204 -13.53 -6.80 -13.77
C LYS A 204 -12.60 -6.74 -12.55
N TYR A 205 -12.37 -7.86 -11.88
CA TYR A 205 -11.54 -7.96 -10.67
C TYR A 205 -10.27 -8.74 -10.98
N LYS A 206 -9.33 -8.11 -11.70
CA LYS A 206 -8.15 -8.80 -12.22
C LYS A 206 -7.27 -9.36 -11.11
N HIS A 207 -7.12 -8.65 -9.99
CA HIS A 207 -6.26 -9.10 -8.90
C HIS A 207 -6.91 -10.21 -8.10
N LEU A 208 -8.22 -10.08 -7.82
CA LEU A 208 -8.95 -11.12 -7.11
C LEU A 208 -9.04 -12.40 -7.93
N LEU A 209 -9.39 -12.31 -9.22
CA LEU A 209 -9.44 -13.47 -10.13
C LEU A 209 -8.08 -14.19 -10.19
N ASP A 210 -6.99 -13.43 -10.28
CA ASP A 210 -5.65 -14.01 -10.33
C ASP A 210 -5.30 -14.75 -9.02
N ILE A 211 -5.71 -14.22 -7.86
CA ILE A 211 -5.53 -14.90 -6.58
C ILE A 211 -6.35 -16.19 -6.51
N LEU A 212 -7.61 -16.17 -6.94
CA LEU A 212 -8.45 -17.36 -6.99
C LEU A 212 -7.84 -18.43 -7.88
N ASN A 213 -7.37 -18.04 -9.08
CA ASN A 213 -6.68 -18.95 -10.00
C ASN A 213 -5.43 -19.57 -9.37
N ILE A 214 -4.65 -18.80 -8.61
CA ILE A 214 -3.47 -19.31 -7.89
C ILE A 214 -3.87 -20.32 -6.81
N MET A 215 -4.96 -20.07 -6.08
CA MET A 215 -5.50 -21.01 -5.11
C MET A 215 -5.92 -22.34 -5.74
N ASP A 216 -6.36 -22.30 -7.01
CA ASP A 216 -6.69 -23.47 -7.83
C ASP A 216 -5.45 -24.10 -8.52
N GLY A 217 -4.23 -23.66 -8.18
CA GLY A 217 -2.98 -24.20 -8.70
C GLY A 217 -2.57 -23.67 -10.08
N MET A 218 -3.23 -22.63 -10.58
CA MET A 218 -2.85 -21.98 -11.84
C MET A 218 -1.67 -21.02 -11.64
N LYS A 219 -1.05 -20.63 -12.77
CA LYS A 219 0.05 -19.65 -12.78
C LYS A 219 -0.46 -18.24 -12.54
N ALA A 220 0.29 -17.48 -11.75
CA ALA A 220 0.04 -16.06 -11.53
C ALA A 220 0.27 -15.20 -12.78
N SER A 221 -0.57 -14.17 -12.96
CA SER A 221 -0.52 -13.25 -14.10
C SER A 221 -0.32 -11.79 -13.69
N THR A 222 -0.81 -11.39 -12.53
CA THR A 222 -0.69 -10.03 -11.99
C THR A 222 0.53 -9.88 -11.09
N PHE A 223 0.96 -8.63 -10.84
CA PHE A 223 2.03 -8.34 -9.87
C PHE A 223 1.75 -8.98 -8.51
N LEU A 224 0.56 -8.72 -7.95
CA LEU A 224 0.15 -9.28 -6.67
C LEU A 224 0.10 -10.82 -6.68
N GLY A 225 -0.46 -11.40 -7.74
CA GLY A 225 -0.53 -12.85 -7.85
C GLY A 225 0.86 -13.49 -7.80
N LYS A 226 1.85 -12.93 -8.49
CA LYS A 226 3.23 -13.45 -8.44
C LYS A 226 3.87 -13.32 -7.06
N VAL A 227 3.57 -12.21 -6.36
CA VAL A 227 4.01 -12.01 -4.98
C VAL A 227 3.45 -13.10 -4.06
N LEU A 228 2.15 -13.37 -4.13
CA LEU A 228 1.53 -14.39 -3.30
C LEU A 228 1.91 -15.81 -3.72
N TYR A 229 2.02 -16.07 -5.02
CA TYR A 229 2.47 -17.35 -5.58
C TYR A 229 3.84 -17.73 -5.01
N SER A 230 4.81 -16.83 -5.05
CA SER A 230 6.15 -17.09 -4.49
C SER A 230 6.19 -17.18 -2.95
N SER A 231 5.11 -16.79 -2.27
CA SER A 231 5.02 -16.85 -0.81
C SER A 231 4.41 -18.16 -0.30
N PHE A 232 4.00 -19.09 -1.17
CA PHE A 232 3.58 -20.41 -0.73
C PHE A 232 4.75 -21.23 -0.19
N LYS A 233 4.53 -21.94 0.92
CA LYS A 233 5.59 -22.67 1.65
C LYS A 233 6.40 -23.66 0.81
N GLU A 234 5.83 -24.20 -0.26
CA GLU A 234 6.45 -25.20 -1.13
C GLU A 234 7.51 -24.63 -2.07
N ILE A 235 7.59 -23.31 -2.24
CA ILE A 235 8.54 -22.67 -3.16
C ILE A 235 9.70 -22.10 -2.36
N ASP A 236 10.87 -22.74 -2.47
CA ASP A 236 12.12 -22.18 -1.99
C ASP A 236 12.58 -21.09 -2.95
N THR A 237 12.59 -19.84 -2.48
CA THR A 237 12.94 -18.67 -3.29
C THR A 237 14.15 -17.99 -2.67
N ASP A 238 15.26 -17.94 -3.42
CA ASP A 238 16.41 -17.14 -3.00
C ASP A 238 16.16 -15.65 -3.29
N TYR A 239 16.05 -14.86 -2.22
CA TYR A 239 15.83 -13.42 -2.32
C TYR A 239 17.16 -12.67 -2.45
N ASN A 240 17.56 -12.42 -3.69
CA ASN A 240 18.68 -11.55 -4.03
C ASN A 240 18.28 -10.06 -3.94
N LEU A 241 18.00 -9.63 -2.71
CA LEU A 241 17.59 -8.27 -2.38
C LEU A 241 18.68 -7.54 -1.58
N PRO A 242 18.86 -6.23 -1.81
CA PRO A 242 19.64 -5.38 -0.93
C PRO A 242 19.23 -5.54 0.55
N VAL A 243 20.21 -5.47 1.45
CA VAL A 243 20.04 -5.63 2.91
C VAL A 243 18.94 -4.71 3.46
N PHE A 244 18.78 -3.52 2.87
CA PHE A 244 17.71 -2.58 3.22
C PHE A 244 16.31 -3.24 3.18
N TYR A 245 15.95 -3.97 2.12
CA TYR A 245 14.63 -4.59 1.98
C TYR A 245 14.44 -5.77 2.95
N LYS A 246 15.50 -6.53 3.21
CA LYS A 246 15.51 -7.58 4.24
C LYS A 246 15.28 -6.97 5.64
N ASN A 247 15.89 -5.82 5.92
CA ASN A 247 15.66 -5.07 7.16
C ASN A 247 14.24 -4.52 7.27
N MET A 248 13.63 -4.08 6.17
CA MET A 248 12.22 -3.66 6.16
C MET A 248 11.28 -4.82 6.48
N ASN A 249 11.55 -6.02 5.94
CA ASN A 249 10.81 -7.24 6.29
C ASN A 249 10.95 -7.58 7.79
N ASN A 250 12.18 -7.60 8.31
CA ASN A 250 12.43 -7.87 9.72
C ASN A 250 11.76 -6.82 10.63
N TYR A 251 11.76 -5.55 10.22
CA TYR A 251 11.11 -4.47 10.96
C TYR A 251 9.59 -4.69 11.05
N ILE A 252 8.91 -5.00 9.94
CA ILE A 252 7.46 -5.20 9.95
C ILE A 252 7.05 -6.45 10.74
N LEU A 253 7.84 -7.53 10.67
CA LEU A 253 7.60 -8.73 11.48
C LEU A 253 7.77 -8.46 12.98
N ARG A 254 8.66 -7.53 13.36
CA ARG A 254 8.78 -7.06 14.75
C ARG A 254 7.61 -6.17 15.17
N LEU A 255 7.09 -5.32 14.28
CA LEU A 255 5.87 -4.53 14.53
C LEU A 255 4.67 -5.45 14.79
N ARG A 256 4.48 -6.48 13.95
CA ARG A 256 3.43 -7.49 14.12
C ARG A 256 3.47 -8.16 15.49
N LYS A 257 4.68 -8.45 15.99
CA LYS A 257 4.92 -9.11 17.29
C LYS A 257 4.96 -8.12 18.46
N SER A 258 4.61 -6.85 18.26
CA SER A 258 4.66 -5.78 19.27
C SER A 258 6.04 -5.60 19.93
N ARG A 259 7.12 -5.85 19.18
CA ARG A 259 8.52 -5.80 19.68
C ARG A 259 9.22 -4.47 19.44
N ILE A 260 8.45 -3.42 19.16
CA ILE A 260 8.97 -2.07 18.91
C ILE A 260 8.22 -1.10 19.82
N ASP A 261 8.99 -0.33 20.57
CA ASP A 261 8.49 0.73 21.44
C ASP A 261 7.92 1.88 20.59
N PRO A 262 6.62 2.21 20.73
CA PRO A 262 5.99 3.29 19.95
C PRO A 262 6.69 4.64 20.12
N SER A 263 7.27 4.92 21.29
CA SER A 263 7.93 6.19 21.59
C SER A 263 9.15 6.46 20.67
N LYS A 264 9.76 5.40 20.15
CA LYS A 264 10.91 5.47 19.23
C LYS A 264 10.52 5.80 17.79
N LEU A 265 9.23 5.70 17.46
CA LEU A 265 8.73 5.88 16.10
C LEU A 265 7.98 7.20 15.91
N ILE A 266 7.42 7.75 16.99
CA ILE A 266 6.65 9.00 16.96
C ILE A 266 7.55 10.18 16.57
N ILE A 267 7.13 10.92 15.56
CA ILE A 267 7.72 12.22 15.21
C ILE A 267 6.94 13.28 15.98
N LYS A 268 7.56 13.84 17.04
CA LYS A 268 6.93 14.88 17.85
C LYS A 268 6.73 16.18 17.07
N GLU A 269 7.71 16.54 16.27
CA GLU A 269 7.73 17.76 15.47
C GLU A 269 8.28 17.47 14.07
N TYR A 270 7.59 18.00 13.06
CA TYR A 270 7.94 17.82 11.66
C TYR A 270 8.81 18.98 11.19
N ILE A 271 10.11 18.72 11.05
CA ILE A 271 11.08 19.62 10.44
C ILE A 271 11.22 19.19 8.97
N LEU A 272 10.54 19.90 8.07
CA LEU A 272 10.42 19.55 6.66
C LEU A 272 10.90 20.71 5.77
N PRO A 273 12.21 21.03 5.81
CA PRO A 273 12.75 22.09 4.96
C PRO A 273 12.65 21.70 3.48
N ASP A 274 12.51 22.68 2.59
CA ASP A 274 12.56 22.43 1.15
C ASP A 274 13.95 21.90 0.78
N ILE A 275 14.00 20.63 0.37
CA ILE A 275 15.24 19.93 0.03
C ILE A 275 16.00 20.58 -1.13
N PHE A 276 15.33 21.39 -1.95
CA PHE A 276 15.91 22.06 -3.11
C PHE A 276 16.62 23.37 -2.75
N THR A 277 16.45 23.91 -1.53
CA THR A 277 17.11 25.16 -1.10
C THR A 277 18.52 24.96 -0.59
N PHE A 278 18.94 23.71 -0.34
CA PHE A 278 20.28 23.40 0.15
C PHE A 278 21.31 23.36 -0.99
N GLU A 279 22.53 23.79 -0.70
CA GLU A 279 23.64 23.82 -1.64
C GLU A 279 24.46 22.52 -1.61
N GLU A 280 25.29 22.29 -2.63
CA GLU A 280 26.15 21.11 -2.69
C GLU A 280 27.04 20.99 -1.45
N ASN A 281 27.22 19.76 -0.97
CA ASN A 281 27.91 19.41 0.26
C ASN A 281 27.26 19.87 1.57
N GLN A 282 26.16 20.62 1.53
CA GLN A 282 25.44 21.02 2.73
C GLN A 282 24.77 19.81 3.40
N VAL A 283 24.88 19.74 4.72
CA VAL A 283 24.20 18.76 5.58
C VAL A 283 23.01 19.44 6.24
N PHE A 284 21.89 18.73 6.28
CA PHE A 284 20.66 19.22 6.89
C PHE A 284 19.89 18.09 7.56
N PHE A 285 18.95 18.47 8.44
CA PHE A 285 18.03 17.54 9.07
C PHE A 285 16.65 17.65 8.44
N HIS A 286 16.06 16.49 8.10
CA HIS A 286 14.69 16.39 7.63
C HIS A 286 13.98 15.27 8.39
N SER A 287 12.81 15.51 8.99
CA SER A 287 12.17 14.55 9.90
C SER A 287 11.93 13.16 9.28
N LEU A 288 11.69 13.09 7.96
CA LEU A 288 11.45 11.86 7.19
C LEU A 288 12.72 11.18 6.64
N LEU A 289 13.77 11.95 6.31
CA LEU A 289 15.02 11.45 5.73
C LEU A 289 16.13 11.30 6.77
N LYS A 290 15.94 11.90 7.94
CA LYS A 290 16.95 12.16 8.98
C LYS A 290 18.07 13.04 8.44
N GLU A 291 19.26 12.91 9.03
CA GLU A 291 20.46 13.61 8.56
C GLU A 291 20.71 13.25 7.09
N SER A 292 20.79 14.30 6.27
CA SER A 292 20.87 14.21 4.81
C SER A 292 21.96 15.14 4.30
N LYS A 293 22.63 14.75 3.23
CA LYS A 293 23.67 15.55 2.58
C LYS A 293 23.36 15.71 1.09
N VAL A 294 23.42 16.94 0.58
CA VAL A 294 23.37 17.19 -0.86
C VAL A 294 24.71 16.78 -1.46
N ILE A 295 24.71 15.76 -2.32
CA ILE A 295 25.91 15.27 -3.02
C ILE A 295 26.16 16.05 -4.29
N LYS A 296 25.09 16.38 -5.00
CA LYS A 296 25.15 17.11 -6.26
C LYS A 296 23.84 17.83 -6.52
N LYS A 297 23.91 18.99 -7.17
CA LYS A 297 22.77 19.79 -7.59
C LYS A 297 22.97 20.20 -9.04
N GLU A 298 22.00 19.84 -9.88
CA GLU A 298 22.06 20.12 -11.32
C GLU A 298 20.82 20.92 -11.70
N ALA A 299 21.03 22.02 -12.42
CA ALA A 299 19.97 22.77 -13.08
C ALA A 299 20.20 22.67 -14.59
N SER A 300 19.28 21.99 -15.29
CA SER A 300 19.34 21.80 -16.75
C SER A 300 17.92 21.82 -17.32
N ASP A 301 17.72 22.48 -18.46
CA ASP A 301 16.50 22.40 -19.30
C ASP A 301 15.19 22.35 -18.51
N ASN A 302 14.90 23.41 -17.75
CA ASN A 302 13.69 23.53 -16.94
C ASN A 302 13.49 22.39 -15.92
N LYS A 303 14.57 21.90 -15.31
CA LYS A 303 14.49 20.92 -14.23
C LYS A 303 15.59 21.11 -13.21
N LEU A 304 15.20 21.18 -11.93
CA LEU A 304 16.12 21.15 -10.82
C LEU A 304 16.24 19.72 -10.30
N THR A 305 17.46 19.19 -10.30
CA THR A 305 17.79 17.86 -9.78
C THR A 305 18.70 17.99 -8.57
N SER A 306 18.35 17.34 -7.46
CA SER A 306 19.17 17.25 -6.25
C SER A 306 19.42 15.78 -5.91
N ILE A 307 20.69 15.40 -5.87
CA ILE A 307 21.14 14.06 -5.45
C ILE A 307 21.43 14.13 -3.96
N ILE A 308 20.63 13.44 -3.15
CA ILE A 308 20.68 13.53 -1.70
C ILE A 308 21.04 12.17 -1.12
N GLN A 309 22.13 12.13 -0.34
CA GLN A 309 22.51 10.99 0.46
C GLN A 309 21.82 11.06 1.82
N THR A 310 21.26 9.92 2.24
CA THR A 310 20.60 9.73 3.53
C THR A 310 21.15 8.47 4.19
N LYS A 311 20.74 8.20 5.44
CA LYS A 311 21.04 6.92 6.12
C LYS A 311 20.52 5.69 5.36
N THR A 312 19.44 5.83 4.58
CA THR A 312 18.80 4.70 3.87
C THR A 312 19.25 4.55 2.43
N GLY A 313 20.09 5.47 1.92
CA GLY A 313 20.63 5.41 0.56
C GLY A 313 20.66 6.77 -0.13
N ILE A 314 20.89 6.74 -1.43
CA ILE A 314 20.96 7.92 -2.30
C ILE A 314 19.63 8.05 -3.06
N TYR A 315 19.05 9.24 -3.00
CA TYR A 315 17.81 9.59 -3.68
C TYR A 315 18.10 10.66 -4.73
N ILE A 316 17.42 10.56 -5.87
CA ILE A 316 17.47 11.56 -6.93
C ILE A 316 16.14 12.30 -6.92
N PHE A 317 16.14 13.51 -6.38
CA PHE A 317 14.99 14.39 -6.29
C PHE A 317 14.93 15.33 -7.50
N ARG A 318 13.73 15.54 -8.03
CA ARG A 318 13.50 16.32 -9.24
C ARG A 318 12.26 17.20 -9.07
N ARG A 319 12.35 18.47 -9.43
CA ARG A 319 11.23 19.43 -9.47
C ARG A 319 11.37 20.33 -10.70
N ASP A 320 10.24 20.74 -11.25
CA ASP A 320 10.22 21.80 -12.26
C ASP A 320 10.60 23.15 -11.58
N PRO A 321 11.35 24.04 -12.24
CA PRO A 321 11.69 25.34 -11.67
C PRO A 321 10.43 26.15 -11.40
N ILE A 322 10.44 26.85 -10.27
CA ILE A 322 9.38 27.77 -9.84
C ILE A 322 9.53 29.09 -10.59
#